data_AF-A0A377TGC2-F1
#
_entry.id   AF-A0A377TGC2-F1
#
_cell.length_a   1.000
_cell.length_b   1.000
_cell.length_c   1.000
_cell.angle_alpha   90.00
_cell.angle_beta   90.00
_cell.angle_gamma   90.00
#
_symmetry.space_group_name_H-M   'P 1'
#
loop_
_entity.id
_entity.type
_entity.pdbx_description
1 polymer ?
#
loop_
_entity_poly.entity_id
_entity_poly.type
_entity_poly.pdbx_seq_one_letter_code
_entity_poly.pdbx_strand_id
1 'polypeptide(L)'
;MFKPLWQHGRAICFADGWFEWKRAGDKKQPYFIHRKDGNPIFMAAIGSVPFERGDEAEGFLIVTAAADQDLVDVHDRRPLVLVPEAAREWMRQDMGERGGGNNC
;
A
#
# COMPACT_ATOMS: atom_id res chain seq x y z
N MET A 1 -5.64 -7.72 14.55
CA MET A 1 -4.48 -8.19 13.77
C MET A 1 -3.61 -7.02 13.30
N PHE A 2 -4.06 -6.14 12.40
CA PHE A 2 -3.18 -5.15 11.75
C PHE A 2 -2.92 -3.84 12.51
N LYS A 3 -3.64 -3.55 13.60
CA LYS A 3 -3.52 -2.28 14.34
C LYS A 3 -2.07 -1.96 14.79
N PRO A 4 -1.30 -2.89 15.37
CA PRO A 4 0.09 -2.60 15.76
C PRO A 4 0.99 -2.29 14.55
N LEU A 5 0.83 -3.02 13.45
CA LEU A 5 1.59 -2.80 12.21
C LEU A 5 1.24 -1.43 11.59
N TRP A 6 -0.03 -1.04 11.64
CA TRP A 6 -0.49 0.27 11.18
C TRP A 6 0.08 1.43 12.00
N GLN A 7 0.23 1.23 13.32
CA GLN A 7 0.71 2.28 14.22
C GLN A 7 2.23 2.45 14.15
N HIS A 8 2.99 1.35 14.10
CA HIS A 8 4.44 1.35 14.29
C HIS A 8 5.25 0.80 13.12
N GLY A 9 4.62 0.05 12.21
CA GLY A 9 5.28 -0.66 11.11
C GLY A 9 4.90 -0.13 9.73
N ARG A 10 4.66 1.18 9.59
CA ARG A 10 4.37 1.79 8.28
C ARG A 10 5.64 1.85 7.43
N ALA A 11 5.53 1.39 6.19
CA ALA A 11 6.60 1.41 5.20
C ALA A 11 6.05 1.74 3.81
N ILE A 12 6.95 1.94 2.85
CA ILE A 12 6.63 2.15 1.43
C ILE A 12 7.29 1.05 0.60
N CYS A 13 6.50 0.39 -0.25
CA CYS A 13 7.00 -0.47 -1.32
C CYS A 13 6.93 0.32 -2.63
N PHE A 14 8.08 0.73 -3.17
CA PHE A 14 8.13 1.37 -4.48
C PHE A 14 8.16 0.33 -5.59
N ALA A 15 7.52 0.61 -6.72
CA ALA A 15 7.48 -0.26 -7.88
C ALA A 15 7.24 0.55 -9.17
N ASP A 16 7.52 -0.04 -10.33
CA ASP A 16 7.17 0.56 -11.62
C ASP A 16 5.67 0.46 -11.93
N GLY A 17 5.00 -0.50 -11.30
CA GLY A 17 3.58 -0.81 -11.48
C GLY A 17 3.21 -2.12 -10.78
N TRP A 18 2.01 -2.63 -11.04
CA TRP A 18 1.55 -3.93 -10.53
C TRP A 18 0.80 -4.70 -11.62
N PHE A 19 0.54 -5.99 -11.36
CA PHE A 19 -0.22 -6.84 -12.26
C PHE A 19 -1.59 -7.16 -11.69
N GLU A 20 -2.61 -7.15 -12.55
CA GLU A 20 -3.96 -7.65 -12.24
C GLU A 20 -4.43 -8.60 -13.33
N TRP A 21 -5.23 -9.60 -12.96
CA TRP A 21 -5.76 -10.59 -13.90
C TRP A 21 -7.25 -10.37 -14.13
N LYS A 22 -7.60 -9.87 -15.32
CA LYS A 22 -9.00 -9.78 -15.76
C LYS A 22 -9.50 -11.17 -16.14
N ARG A 23 -10.64 -11.58 -15.58
CA ARG A 23 -11.33 -12.81 -15.99
C ARG A 23 -12.17 -12.55 -17.25
N ALA A 24 -12.01 -13.41 -18.25
CA ALA A 24 -12.82 -13.44 -19.46
C ALA A 24 -13.27 -14.89 -19.70
N GLY A 25 -14.43 -15.25 -19.14
CA GLY A 25 -14.85 -16.65 -19.03
C GLY A 25 -13.87 -17.45 -18.17
N ASP A 26 -13.39 -18.59 -18.68
CA ASP A 26 -12.43 -19.47 -17.99
C ASP A 26 -10.97 -19.01 -18.12
N LYS A 27 -10.71 -17.93 -18.86
CA LYS A 27 -9.35 -17.41 -19.08
C LYS A 27 -9.04 -16.23 -18.16
N LYS A 28 -7.77 -16.11 -17.76
CA LYS A 28 -7.23 -14.97 -17.02
C LYS A 28 -6.22 -14.23 -17.88
N GLN A 29 -6.46 -12.96 -18.18
CA GLN A 29 -5.53 -12.11 -18.91
C GLN A 29 -4.79 -11.19 -17.92
N PRO A 30 -3.44 -11.28 -17.80
CA PRO A 30 -2.67 -10.33 -17.01
C PRO A 30 -2.62 -8.95 -17.68
N TYR A 31 -2.74 -7.91 -16.87
CA TYR A 31 -2.54 -6.51 -17.24
C TYR A 31 -1.47 -5.91 -16.33
N PHE A 32 -0.49 -5.23 -16.92
CA PHE A 32 0.43 -4.39 -16.17
C PHE A 32 -0.17 -2.99 -16.05
N ILE A 33 -0.32 -2.53 -14.82
CA ILE A 33 -0.89 -1.22 -14.51
C ILE A 33 0.22 -0.36 -13.91
N HIS A 34 0.42 0.82 -14.50
CA HIS A 34 1.47 1.76 -14.13
C HIS A 34 0.99 3.20 -14.29
N ARG A 35 1.78 4.15 -13.79
CA ARG A 35 1.46 5.57 -13.98
C ARG A 35 1.67 5.99 -15.43
N LYS A 36 0.75 6.81 -15.93
CA LYS A 36 0.79 7.37 -17.30
C LYS A 36 2.02 8.25 -17.56
N ASP A 37 2.57 8.85 -16.52
CA ASP A 37 3.75 9.73 -16.61
C ASP A 37 5.09 8.97 -16.55
N GLY A 38 5.07 7.63 -16.47
CA GLY A 38 6.27 6.79 -16.43
C GLY A 38 7.05 6.83 -15.11
N ASN A 39 6.59 7.59 -14.12
CA ASN A 39 7.19 7.61 -12.79
C ASN A 39 6.81 6.35 -11.99
N PRO A 40 7.63 5.95 -11.01
CA PRO A 40 7.28 4.85 -10.11
C PRO A 40 6.07 5.20 -9.23
N ILE A 41 5.45 4.14 -8.71
CA ILE A 41 4.40 4.20 -7.69
C ILE A 41 4.98 3.96 -6.31
N PHE A 42 4.34 4.55 -5.30
CA PHE A 42 4.64 4.32 -3.88
C PHE A 42 3.45 3.65 -3.23
N MET A 43 3.53 2.34 -2.98
CA MET A 43 2.46 1.59 -2.34
C MET A 43 2.61 1.67 -0.82
N ALA A 44 1.53 2.03 -0.13
CA ALA A 44 1.48 1.97 1.32
C ALA A 44 1.62 0.51 1.79
N ALA A 45 2.54 0.28 2.73
CA ALA A 45 2.78 -1.01 3.33
C ALA A 45 2.73 -0.92 4.87
N ILE A 46 2.36 -2.04 5.49
CA ILE A 46 2.46 -2.25 6.94
C ILE A 46 3.17 -3.58 7.22
N GLY A 47 3.99 -3.68 8.25
CA GLY A 47 4.68 -4.93 8.56
C GLY A 47 5.29 -5.01 9.96
N SER A 48 5.90 -6.15 10.25
CA SER A 48 6.50 -6.44 11.56
C SER A 48 7.87 -5.77 11.67
N VAL A 49 8.05 -4.96 12.71
CA VAL A 49 9.31 -4.27 13.01
C VAL A 49 10.07 -5.00 14.12
N PRO A 50 11.42 -4.97 14.15
CA PRO A 50 12.32 -4.30 13.20
C PRO A 50 12.43 -5.02 11.84
N PHE A 51 12.36 -4.27 10.74
CA PHE A 51 12.39 -4.83 9.37
C PHE A 51 13.75 -5.44 9.00
N GLU A 52 14.83 -4.93 9.58
CA GLU A 52 16.20 -5.39 9.36
C GLU A 52 16.49 -6.79 9.94
N ARG A 53 15.58 -7.31 10.78
CA ARG A 53 15.72 -8.66 11.35
C ARG A 53 15.59 -9.77 10.29
N GLY A 54 14.98 -9.49 9.15
CA GLY A 54 14.86 -10.46 8.05
C GLY A 54 14.02 -11.69 8.43
N ASP A 55 12.89 -11.48 9.10
CA ASP A 55 11.98 -12.58 9.46
C ASP A 55 11.34 -13.22 8.22
N GLU A 56 11.40 -14.55 8.12
CA GLU A 56 10.83 -15.30 6.99
C GLU A 56 9.31 -15.52 7.09
N ALA A 57 8.75 -15.44 8.29
CA ALA A 57 7.32 -15.62 8.55
C ALA A 57 6.57 -14.28 8.65
N GLU A 58 7.21 -13.27 9.24
CA GLU A 58 6.63 -11.95 9.51
C GLU A 58 7.28 -10.84 8.68
N GLY A 59 6.78 -10.67 7.45
CA GLY A 59 7.21 -9.60 6.56
C GLY A 59 6.31 -8.35 6.59
N PHE A 60 5.95 -7.88 5.40
CA PHE A 60 5.05 -6.76 5.19
C PHE A 60 3.86 -7.14 4.32
N LEU A 61 2.82 -6.33 4.36
CA LEU A 61 1.64 -6.41 3.53
C LEU A 61 1.45 -5.09 2.79
N ILE A 62 1.03 -5.17 1.53
CA ILE A 62 0.58 -4.01 0.76
C ILE A 62 -0.86 -3.67 1.17
N VAL A 63 -1.10 -2.42 1.55
CA VAL A 63 -2.45 -1.93 1.85
C VAL A 63 -3.24 -1.82 0.55
N THR A 64 -4.47 -2.33 0.53
CA THR A 64 -5.36 -2.24 -0.63
C THR A 64 -6.54 -1.31 -0.38
N ALA A 65 -7.01 -0.64 -1.43
CA ALA A 65 -8.21 0.17 -1.47
C ALA A 65 -9.22 -0.42 -2.49
N ALA A 66 -10.44 0.10 -2.49
CA ALA A 66 -11.38 -0.19 -3.57
C ALA A 66 -10.82 0.32 -4.91
N ALA A 67 -11.06 -0.43 -5.98
CA ALA A 67 -10.79 0.06 -7.32
C ALA A 67 -11.77 1.18 -7.69
N ASP A 68 -11.27 2.24 -8.33
CA ASP A 68 -12.10 3.30 -8.89
C ASP A 68 -12.39 3.02 -10.37
N GLN A 69 -13.56 3.48 -10.84
CA GLN A 69 -14.12 3.45 -12.21
C GLN A 69 -13.34 2.62 -13.25
N ASP A 70 -12.22 3.13 -13.78
CA ASP A 70 -11.47 2.49 -14.89
C ASP A 70 -10.80 1.14 -14.52
N LEU A 71 -10.56 0.89 -13.23
CA LEU A 71 -9.92 -0.34 -12.71
C LEU A 71 -10.92 -1.42 -12.29
N VAL A 72 -12.19 -1.05 -12.06
CA VAL A 72 -13.25 -1.99 -11.62
C VAL A 72 -13.49 -3.07 -12.66
N ASP A 73 -13.29 -2.74 -13.94
CA ASP A 73 -13.39 -3.69 -15.06
C ASP A 73 -12.30 -4.77 -15.06
N VAL A 74 -11.28 -4.63 -14.21
CA VAL A 74 -10.15 -5.56 -14.08
C VAL A 74 -10.20 -6.33 -12.75
N HIS A 75 -10.37 -5.63 -11.62
CA HIS A 75 -10.51 -6.22 -10.28
C HIS A 75 -11.17 -5.23 -9.29
N ASP A 76 -11.80 -5.72 -8.22
CA ASP A 76 -12.49 -4.90 -7.20
C ASP A 76 -11.55 -4.19 -6.20
N ARG A 77 -10.24 -4.50 -6.23
CA ARG A 77 -9.23 -3.98 -5.30
C ARG A 77 -8.01 -3.50 -6.07
N ARG A 78 -7.29 -2.54 -5.48
CA ARG A 78 -6.01 -2.06 -5.98
C ARG A 78 -5.05 -1.74 -4.82
N PRO A 79 -3.74 -1.70 -5.03
CA PRO A 79 -2.82 -1.13 -4.05
C PRO A 79 -3.17 0.32 -3.72
N LEU A 80 -3.03 0.70 -2.44
CA LEU A 80 -3.09 2.10 -2.03
C LEU A 80 -1.81 2.80 -2.48
N VAL A 81 -1.87 3.37 -3.68
CA VAL A 81 -0.78 4.18 -4.26
C VAL A 81 -0.85 5.60 -3.73
N LEU A 82 0.24 6.07 -3.13
CA LEU A 82 0.39 7.40 -2.56
C LEU A 82 1.16 8.33 -3.52
N VAL A 83 0.79 9.61 -3.50
CA VAL A 83 1.63 10.67 -4.08
C VAL A 83 2.93 10.82 -3.26
N PRO A 84 4.03 11.32 -3.84
CA PRO A 84 5.34 11.36 -3.17
C PRO A 84 5.32 12.05 -1.79
N GLU A 85 4.58 13.14 -1.66
CA GLU A 85 4.43 13.89 -0.41
C GLU A 85 3.73 13.05 0.66
N ALA A 86 2.64 12.36 0.28
CA ALA A 86 1.91 11.48 1.17
C ALA A 86 2.72 10.23 1.54
N ALA A 87 3.56 9.71 0.64
CA ALA A 87 4.45 8.59 0.93
C ALA A 87 5.52 8.96 1.97
N ARG A 88 6.08 10.17 1.90
CA ARG A 88 7.00 10.69 2.93
C ARG A 88 6.31 10.84 4.27
N GLU A 89 5.10 11.39 4.26
CA GLU A 89 4.30 11.61 5.47
C GLU A 89 3.91 10.27 6.12
N TRP A 90 3.52 9.28 5.32
CA TRP A 90 3.18 7.92 5.76
C TRP A 90 4.29 7.25 6.58
N MET A 91 5.56 7.45 6.22
CA MET A 91 6.72 6.84 6.90
C MET A 91 7.11 7.53 8.21
N ARG A 92 6.56 8.70 8.52
CA ARG A 92 6.89 9.41 9.76
C ARG A 92 6.37 8.66 10.99
N GLN A 93 7.22 8.49 12.00
CA GLN A 93 6.88 7.72 13.21
C GLN A 93 6.13 8.55 14.27
N ASP A 94 6.21 9.88 14.22
CA ASP A 94 5.61 10.82 15.18
C ASP A 94 4.10 11.11 14.92
N MET A 95 3.55 10.60 13.83
CA MET A 95 2.14 10.71 13.48
C MET A 95 1.18 10.03 14.47
N GLY A 96 1.69 9.27 15.45
CA GLY A 96 0.92 8.64 16.53
C GLY A 96 0.89 9.41 17.86
N GLU A 97 1.64 10.50 18.01
CA GLU A 97 1.77 11.20 19.31
C GLU A 97 1.05 12.56 19.40
N ARG A 98 0.44 13.04 18.32
CA ARG A 98 -0.44 14.23 18.38
C ARG A 98 -1.90 13.83 18.63
N GLY A 99 -2.33 13.89 19.90
CA GLY A 99 -3.77 13.92 20.21
C GLY A 99 -4.25 13.41 21.57
N GLY A 100 -3.42 13.37 22.60
CA GLY A 100 -3.85 13.14 24.00
C GLY A 100 -3.96 14.43 24.82
N GLY A 101 -4.25 15.56 24.18
CA GLY A 101 -4.37 16.86 24.83
C GLY A 101 -5.81 17.14 25.24
N ASN A 102 -6.13 16.88 26.51
CA ASN A 102 -7.23 17.54 27.19
C ASN A 102 -7.10 19.06 27.01
N ASN A 103 -8.10 19.68 26.40
CA ASN A 103 -8.59 21.00 26.81
C ASN A 103 -9.93 21.27 26.14
N CYS A 104 -10.98 21.31 26.97
CA CYS A 104 -12.28 21.98 26.85
C CYS A 104 -12.96 22.01 25.48
#